data_AF-A0A0F9BZE2-F1
#
_entry.id   AF-A0A0F9BZE2-F1
#
_cell.length_a   1.000
_cell.length_b   1.000
_cell.length_c   1.000
_cell.angle_alpha   90.00
_cell.angle_beta   90.00
_cell.angle_gamma   90.00
#
_symmetry.space_group_name_H-M   'P 1'
#
loop_
_entity.id
_entity.type
_entity.pdbx_description
1 polymer ?
#
loop_
_entity_poly.entity_id
_entity_poly.type
_entity_poly.pdbx_seq_one_letter_code
_entity_poly.pdbx_strand_id
1 'polypeptide(L)'
;VISLLRGDVIDRRMSQGDKTLWLVIQRYLAKDDEHDWRLVVPHINPEAFHWARAEESLAKIGDTLDGFGEDLRFWHNLDWVGDYFKNEAGNDILVSFDLVDTVMSLVKQKELIKYLYHHQEALWNKLFAEYMGREQLEQYFYQYLLQGYFEV
;
A
#
# COMPACT_ATOMS: atom_id res chain seq x y z
N VAL A 1 14.96 18.08 -12.98
CA VAL A 1 13.70 17.41 -12.57
C VAL A 1 13.84 17.08 -11.11
N ILE A 2 12.91 17.53 -10.28
CA ILE A 2 12.96 17.42 -8.81
C ILE A 2 12.87 15.93 -8.43
N SER A 3 13.83 15.41 -7.68
CA SER A 3 13.95 14.00 -7.26
C SER A 3 12.66 13.43 -6.64
N LEU A 4 11.93 14.27 -5.90
CA LEU A 4 10.60 13.97 -5.34
C LEU A 4 9.59 13.50 -6.40
N LEU A 5 9.59 14.09 -7.60
CA LEU A 5 8.68 13.69 -8.68
C LEU A 5 9.13 12.42 -9.41
N ARG A 6 10.39 11.99 -9.25
CA ARG A 6 10.90 10.73 -9.81
C ARG A 6 10.69 9.55 -8.87
N GLY A 7 10.54 9.84 -7.58
CA GLY A 7 10.47 8.82 -6.55
C GLY A 7 11.76 8.05 -6.42
N ASP A 8 12.90 8.76 -6.35
CA ASP A 8 14.19 8.10 -6.17
C ASP A 8 14.19 7.36 -4.82
N VAL A 9 14.45 6.05 -4.88
CA VAL A 9 14.55 5.17 -3.71
C VAL A 9 16.02 4.77 -3.55
N ILE A 10 16.48 4.63 -2.30
CA ILE A 10 17.83 4.15 -2.02
C ILE A 10 18.09 2.82 -2.75
N ASP A 11 19.23 2.75 -3.46
CA ASP A 11 19.65 1.59 -4.25
C ASP A 11 20.94 0.96 -3.69
N ARG A 12 21.08 1.01 -2.37
CA ARG A 12 22.16 0.34 -1.65
C ARG A 12 21.59 -0.43 -0.48
N ARG A 13 22.03 -1.67 -0.32
CA ARG A 13 21.81 -2.42 0.92
C ARG A 13 22.71 -1.83 1.98
N MET A 14 22.13 -1.33 3.06
CA MET A 14 22.90 -0.83 4.20
C MET A 14 23.37 -2.01 5.05
N SER A 15 24.55 -1.91 5.64
CA SER A 15 25.12 -2.95 6.51
C SER A 15 24.19 -3.21 7.70
N GLN A 16 24.06 -4.47 8.11
CA GLN A 16 23.37 -4.82 9.37
C GLN A 16 24.12 -4.16 10.53
N GLY A 17 23.52 -3.12 11.11
CA GLY A 17 23.92 -2.52 12.38
C GLY A 17 22.90 -2.86 13.46
N ASP A 18 23.05 -2.27 14.65
CA ASP A 18 22.14 -2.50 15.78
C ASP A 18 20.72 -1.95 15.56
N LYS A 19 20.53 -1.10 14.55
CA LYS A 19 19.25 -0.45 14.23
C LYS A 19 18.60 -1.04 12.98
N THR A 20 17.27 -1.05 12.98
CA THR A 20 16.48 -1.53 11.83
C THR A 20 16.26 -0.39 10.85
N LEU A 21 16.65 -0.58 9.60
CA LEU A 21 16.38 0.36 8.53
C LEU A 21 14.95 0.18 8.01
N TRP A 22 14.20 1.28 7.94
CA TRP A 22 12.90 1.34 7.27
C TRP A 22 12.99 2.24 6.04
N LEU A 23 12.52 1.76 4.91
CA LEU A 23 12.50 2.53 3.67
C LEU A 23 11.23 3.39 3.57
N VAL A 24 11.34 4.51 2.86
CA VAL A 24 10.19 5.32 2.43
C VAL A 24 10.13 5.23 0.91
N ILE A 25 9.19 4.42 0.41
CA ILE A 25 9.12 4.02 -0.99
C ILE A 25 7.92 4.72 -1.63
N GLN A 26 8.18 5.73 -2.49
CA GLN A 26 7.15 6.51 -3.19
C GLN A 26 6.97 6.08 -4.65
N ARG A 27 7.25 4.80 -4.96
CA ARG A 27 7.24 4.26 -6.32
C ARG A 27 6.74 2.82 -6.33
N TYR A 28 6.00 2.47 -7.37
CA TYR A 28 5.59 1.11 -7.66
C TYR A 28 6.74 0.25 -8.18
N LEU A 29 7.62 -0.21 -7.27
CA LEU A 29 8.81 -1.01 -7.63
C LEU A 29 8.46 -2.34 -8.31
N ALA A 30 7.41 -3.02 -7.84
CA ALA A 30 6.97 -4.30 -8.43
C ALA A 30 6.48 -4.19 -9.89
N LYS A 31 6.16 -2.99 -10.38
CA LYS A 31 5.87 -2.75 -11.79
C LYS A 31 7.14 -2.80 -12.66
N ASP A 32 8.27 -2.40 -12.10
CA ASP A 32 9.56 -2.39 -12.77
C ASP A 32 10.27 -3.75 -12.61
N ASP A 33 10.27 -4.30 -11.39
CA ASP A 33 10.82 -5.61 -11.03
C ASP A 33 10.04 -6.21 -9.85
N GLU A 34 9.28 -7.28 -10.11
CA GLU A 34 8.51 -8.00 -9.08
C GLU A 34 9.41 -8.70 -8.03
N HIS A 35 10.70 -8.86 -8.33
CA HIS A 35 11.69 -9.46 -7.44
C HIS A 35 12.59 -8.40 -6.78
N ASP A 36 12.23 -7.11 -6.85
CA ASP A 36 12.98 -6.04 -6.20
C ASP A 36 13.10 -6.32 -4.70
N TRP A 37 14.33 -6.36 -4.21
CA TRP A 37 14.63 -6.71 -2.82
C TRP A 37 13.99 -5.77 -1.81
N ARG A 38 13.63 -4.54 -2.22
CA ARG A 38 12.99 -3.54 -1.36
C ARG A 38 11.55 -3.87 -1.01
N LEU A 39 10.90 -4.76 -1.79
CA LEU A 39 9.52 -5.20 -1.55
C LEU A 39 9.38 -6.09 -0.32
N VAL A 40 10.48 -6.69 0.15
CA VAL A 40 10.48 -7.67 1.26
C VAL A 40 11.22 -7.20 2.51
N VAL A 41 11.68 -5.95 2.54
CA VAL A 41 12.30 -5.34 3.73
C VAL A 41 11.33 -4.36 4.37
N PRO A 42 11.50 -4.00 5.66
CA PRO A 42 10.63 -3.02 6.32
C PRO A 42 10.58 -1.70 5.56
N HIS A 43 9.37 -1.25 5.24
CA HIS A 43 9.15 0.02 4.56
C HIS A 43 7.77 0.61 4.86
N ILE A 44 7.61 1.87 4.50
CA ILE A 44 6.35 2.59 4.47
C ILE A 44 6.18 3.23 3.08
N ASN A 45 4.93 3.35 2.65
CA ASN A 45 4.57 3.86 1.33
C ASN A 45 3.58 5.05 1.44
N PRO A 46 3.98 6.26 1.04
CA PRO A 46 3.12 7.44 1.11
C PRO A 46 1.96 7.40 0.10
N GLU A 47 2.10 6.72 -1.04
CA GLU A 47 1.02 6.55 -2.01
C GLU A 47 -0.11 5.71 -1.41
N ALA A 48 0.20 4.56 -0.79
CA ALA A 48 -0.79 3.75 -0.09
C ALA A 48 -1.49 4.53 1.03
N PHE A 49 -0.77 5.41 1.74
CA PHE A 49 -1.38 6.28 2.75
C PHE A 49 -2.36 7.30 2.14
N HIS A 50 -2.06 7.84 0.95
CA HIS A 50 -2.98 8.73 0.25
C HIS A 50 -4.24 8.00 -0.21
N TRP A 51 -4.12 6.76 -0.69
CA TRP A 51 -5.27 5.93 -1.05
C TRP A 51 -6.16 5.64 0.17
N ALA A 52 -5.58 5.24 1.30
CA ALA A 52 -6.34 5.03 2.55
C ALA A 52 -7.11 6.30 2.99
N ARG A 53 -6.53 7.50 2.84
CA ARG A 53 -7.25 8.76 3.13
C ARG A 53 -8.36 9.06 2.12
N ALA A 54 -8.18 8.70 0.86
CA ALA A 54 -9.20 8.85 -0.17
C ALA A 54 -10.39 7.92 0.11
N GLU A 55 -10.14 6.67 0.50
CA GLU A 55 -11.17 5.71 0.91
C GLU A 55 -11.92 6.16 2.16
N GLU A 56 -11.21 6.69 3.17
CA GLU A 56 -11.84 7.29 4.35
C GLU A 56 -12.78 8.45 3.97
N SER A 57 -12.38 9.26 2.99
CA SER A 57 -13.21 10.35 2.48
C SER A 57 -14.41 9.83 1.69
N LEU A 58 -14.22 8.76 0.90
CA LEU A 58 -15.28 8.11 0.13
C LEU A 58 -16.35 7.54 1.05
N ALA A 59 -15.95 6.86 2.13
CA ALA A 59 -16.86 6.33 3.14
C ALA A 59 -17.70 7.44 3.80
N LYS A 60 -17.08 8.59 4.12
CA LYS A 60 -17.77 9.75 4.71
C LYS A 60 -18.75 10.40 3.73
N ILE A 61 -18.39 10.51 2.45
CA ILE A 61 -19.29 11.09 1.42
C ILE A 61 -20.51 10.19 1.21
N GLY A 62 -20.37 8.87 1.37
CA GLY A 62 -21.48 7.93 1.34
C GLY A 62 -22.63 8.30 2.29
N ASP A 63 -22.34 8.93 3.43
CA ASP A 63 -23.38 9.39 4.37
C ASP A 63 -24.24 10.54 3.80
N THR A 64 -23.74 11.23 2.77
CA THR A 64 -24.40 12.37 2.11
C THR A 64 -25.04 12.03 0.76
N LEU A 65 -24.65 10.90 0.16
CA LEU A 65 -25.19 10.43 -1.11
C LEU A 65 -26.30 9.40 -0.86
N ASP A 66 -27.54 9.77 -1.21
CA ASP A 66 -28.69 8.90 -1.04
C ASP A 66 -28.52 7.60 -1.84
N GLY A 67 -28.73 6.46 -1.17
CA GLY A 67 -28.65 5.12 -1.75
C GLY A 67 -27.25 4.50 -1.90
N PHE A 68 -26.15 5.19 -1.58
CA PHE A 68 -24.78 4.64 -1.75
C PHE A 68 -23.97 4.51 -0.45
N GLY A 69 -24.53 4.92 0.70
CA GLY A 69 -23.77 4.97 1.95
C GLY A 69 -23.21 3.63 2.41
N GLU A 70 -23.98 2.55 2.31
CA GLU A 70 -23.51 1.22 2.73
C GLU A 70 -22.40 0.68 1.81
N ASP A 71 -22.58 0.83 0.50
CA ASP A 71 -21.62 0.36 -0.50
C ASP A 71 -20.27 1.07 -0.40
N LEU A 72 -20.27 2.38 -0.13
CA LEU A 72 -19.02 3.14 0.00
C LEU A 72 -18.33 2.91 1.35
N ARG A 73 -19.10 2.69 2.44
CA ARG A 73 -18.53 2.37 3.76
C ARG A 73 -17.91 0.98 3.81
N PHE A 74 -18.35 0.04 2.96
CA PHE A 74 -17.77 -1.29 2.89
C PHE A 74 -16.25 -1.26 2.70
N TRP A 75 -15.76 -0.38 1.81
CA TRP A 75 -14.34 -0.28 1.47
C TRP A 75 -13.47 0.37 2.53
N HIS A 76 -14.05 0.90 3.61
CA HIS A 76 -13.29 1.60 4.64
C HIS A 76 -12.38 0.64 5.43
N ASN A 77 -11.07 0.95 5.46
CA ASN A 77 -10.06 0.23 6.24
C ASN A 77 -9.95 -1.26 5.85
N LEU A 78 -10.12 -1.55 4.55
CA LEU A 78 -9.91 -2.87 3.95
C LEU A 78 -8.72 -2.92 2.99
N ASP A 79 -8.03 -1.79 2.77
CA ASP A 79 -6.85 -1.63 1.91
C ASP A 79 -5.75 -2.66 2.21
N TRP A 80 -5.48 -2.94 3.48
CA TRP A 80 -4.47 -3.92 3.90
C TRP A 80 -5.01 -5.35 4.07
N VAL A 81 -6.32 -5.57 3.86
CA VAL A 81 -6.98 -6.85 4.13
C VAL A 81 -6.93 -7.74 2.89
N GLY A 82 -6.55 -9.00 3.11
CA GLY A 82 -6.57 -10.03 2.08
C GLY A 82 -6.58 -11.43 2.69
N ASP A 83 -7.11 -12.39 1.95
CA ASP A 83 -7.12 -13.81 2.36
C ASP A 83 -7.08 -14.75 1.15
N TYR A 84 -6.76 -16.01 1.38
CA TYR A 84 -6.74 -17.04 0.34
C TYR A 84 -8.12 -17.66 0.16
N PHE A 85 -8.60 -17.65 -1.09
CA PHE A 85 -9.86 -18.28 -1.48
C PHE A 85 -9.62 -19.33 -2.57
N LYS A 86 -10.48 -20.34 -2.63
CA LYS A 86 -10.43 -21.35 -3.69
C LYS A 86 -11.00 -20.78 -4.98
N ASN A 87 -10.24 -20.87 -6.08
CA ASN A 87 -10.76 -20.61 -7.42
C ASN A 87 -11.58 -21.80 -7.95
N GLU A 88 -12.15 -21.68 -9.16
CA GLU A 88 -12.96 -22.74 -9.79
C GLU A 88 -12.20 -24.08 -9.96
N ALA A 89 -10.87 -24.03 -10.06
CA ALA A 89 -10.01 -25.21 -10.15
C ALA A 89 -9.58 -25.78 -8.78
N GLY A 90 -10.03 -25.19 -7.67
CA GLY A 90 -9.68 -25.59 -6.31
C GLY A 90 -8.30 -25.12 -5.82
N ASN A 91 -7.64 -24.21 -6.55
CA ASN A 91 -6.37 -23.63 -6.15
C ASN A 91 -6.57 -22.42 -5.24
N ASP A 92 -5.71 -22.25 -4.24
CA ASP A 92 -5.72 -21.06 -3.37
C ASP A 92 -5.21 -19.83 -4.12
N ILE A 93 -5.99 -18.75 -4.07
CA ILE A 93 -5.64 -17.44 -4.62
C ILE A 93 -5.82 -16.36 -3.56
N LEU A 94 -4.79 -15.53 -3.35
CA LEU A 94 -4.85 -14.39 -2.41
C LEU A 94 -5.81 -13.29 -2.92
N VAL A 95 -7.03 -13.17 -2.42
CA VAL A 95 -7.91 -12.05 -2.80
C VAL A 95 -7.60 -10.85 -1.92
N SER A 96 -7.29 -9.72 -2.56
CA SER A 96 -7.14 -8.42 -1.93
C SER A 96 -8.52 -7.75 -1.81
N PHE A 97 -8.76 -7.06 -0.69
CA PHE A 97 -9.92 -6.19 -0.48
C PHE A 97 -9.60 -4.70 -0.66
N ASP A 98 -8.40 -4.39 -1.17
CA ASP A 98 -8.05 -3.04 -1.60
C ASP A 98 -8.92 -2.62 -2.80
N LEU A 99 -9.53 -1.44 -2.70
CA LEU A 99 -10.47 -0.95 -3.69
C LEU A 99 -9.77 -0.70 -5.04
N VAL A 100 -8.57 -0.14 -5.02
CA VAL A 100 -7.81 0.17 -6.24
C VAL A 100 -7.40 -1.11 -6.95
N ASP A 101 -6.84 -2.08 -6.22
CA ASP A 101 -6.48 -3.39 -6.76
C ASP A 101 -7.71 -4.14 -7.32
N THR A 102 -8.86 -4.03 -6.64
CA THR A 102 -10.12 -4.64 -7.10
C THR A 102 -10.59 -4.00 -8.41
N VAL A 103 -10.62 -2.67 -8.49
CA VAL A 103 -11.01 -1.94 -9.71
C VAL A 103 -10.05 -2.27 -10.86
N MET A 104 -8.74 -2.31 -10.61
CA MET A 104 -7.76 -2.63 -11.62
C MET A 104 -7.87 -4.08 -12.11
N SER A 105 -8.13 -5.02 -11.20
CA SER A 105 -8.39 -6.43 -11.54
C SER A 105 -9.66 -6.58 -12.39
N LEU A 106 -10.72 -5.80 -12.12
CA LEU A 106 -11.92 -5.76 -12.95
C LEU A 106 -11.62 -5.20 -14.36
N VAL A 107 -10.89 -4.08 -14.45
CA VAL A 107 -10.48 -3.48 -15.74
C VAL A 107 -9.65 -4.46 -16.57
N LYS A 108 -8.82 -5.28 -15.90
CA LYS A 108 -7.92 -6.28 -16.53
C LYS A 108 -8.44 -7.71 -16.49
N GLN A 109 -9.74 -7.89 -16.27
CA GLN A 109 -10.34 -9.21 -16.14
C GLN A 109 -10.09 -10.09 -17.37
N LYS A 110 -10.05 -9.51 -18.57
CA LYS A 110 -9.81 -10.27 -19.83
C LYS A 110 -8.38 -10.78 -19.94
N GLU A 111 -7.43 -10.06 -19.35
CA GLU A 111 -6.03 -10.45 -19.30
C GLU A 111 -5.72 -11.38 -18.11
N LEU A 112 -6.70 -11.66 -17.24
CA LEU A 112 -6.55 -12.44 -16.00
C LEU A 112 -5.40 -11.93 -15.12
N ILE A 113 -5.10 -10.62 -15.21
CA ILE A 113 -4.07 -9.98 -14.41
C ILE A 113 -4.67 -9.63 -13.06
N LYS A 114 -3.99 -10.08 -12.02
CA LYS A 114 -4.34 -9.80 -10.65
C LYS A 114 -3.46 -8.69 -10.10
N TYR A 115 -4.09 -7.70 -9.49
CA TYR A 115 -3.40 -6.61 -8.80
C TYR A 115 -3.36 -6.89 -7.30
N LEU A 116 -2.17 -6.73 -6.71
CA LEU A 116 -1.91 -6.94 -5.28
C LEU A 116 -1.02 -5.85 -4.69
N TYR A 117 -0.61 -4.87 -5.49
CA TYR A 117 0.41 -3.92 -5.09
C TYR A 117 -0.10 -2.99 -3.99
N HIS A 118 -1.25 -2.35 -4.18
CA HIS A 118 -1.76 -1.39 -3.20
C HIS A 118 -2.04 -2.09 -1.87
N HIS A 119 -2.56 -3.33 -1.91
CA HIS A 119 -2.73 -4.16 -0.73
C HIS A 119 -1.42 -4.49 0.00
N GLN A 120 -0.36 -4.84 -0.72
CA GLN A 120 0.93 -5.15 -0.10
C GLN A 120 1.56 -3.92 0.56
N GLU A 121 1.50 -2.75 -0.09
CA GLU A 121 2.01 -1.49 0.45
C GLU A 121 1.16 -0.98 1.63
N ALA A 122 -0.16 -1.12 1.55
CA ALA A 122 -1.09 -0.84 2.64
C ALA A 122 -0.82 -1.73 3.86
N LEU A 123 -0.52 -3.02 3.64
CA LEU A 123 -0.14 -3.94 4.71
C LEU A 123 1.15 -3.50 5.42
N TRP A 124 2.16 -3.04 4.70
CA TRP A 124 3.39 -2.51 5.31
C TRP A 124 3.12 -1.26 6.15
N ASN A 125 2.31 -0.33 5.64
CA ASN A 125 1.87 0.83 6.41
C ASN A 125 1.08 0.42 7.66
N LYS A 126 0.20 -0.58 7.55
CA LYS A 126 -0.58 -1.12 8.67
C LYS A 126 0.34 -1.69 9.75
N LEU A 127 1.31 -2.52 9.39
CA LEU A 127 2.29 -3.08 10.33
C LEU A 127 3.06 -1.98 11.07
N PHE A 128 3.51 -0.95 10.35
CA PHE A 128 4.18 0.19 10.98
C PHE A 128 3.24 0.94 11.92
N ALA A 129 2.00 1.22 11.49
CA ALA A 129 1.01 1.94 12.28
C ALA A 129 0.58 1.18 13.54
N GLU A 130 0.50 -0.15 13.50
CA GLU A 130 0.24 -0.97 14.71
C GLU A 130 1.42 -0.93 15.69
N TYR A 131 2.65 -0.76 15.19
CA TYR A 131 3.85 -0.69 16.03
C TYR A 131 4.11 0.72 16.61
N MET A 132 3.97 1.77 15.78
CA MET A 132 4.38 3.15 16.10
C MET A 132 3.22 4.14 16.21
N GLY A 133 2.02 3.77 15.75
CA GLY A 133 0.85 4.63 15.64
C GLY A 133 0.68 5.29 14.26
N ARG A 134 -0.58 5.50 13.85
CA ARG A 134 -0.94 6.13 12.56
C ARG A 134 -0.48 7.58 12.45
N GLU A 135 -0.55 8.35 13.54
CA GLU A 135 -0.03 9.73 13.55
C GLU A 135 1.48 9.76 13.31
N GLN A 136 2.21 8.78 13.87
CA GLN A 136 3.65 8.67 13.69
C GLN A 136 4.01 8.32 12.26
N LEU A 137 3.26 7.40 11.63
CA LEU A 137 3.39 7.07 10.21
C LEU A 137 3.34 8.32 9.33
N GLU A 138 2.33 9.18 9.52
CA GLU A 138 2.19 10.42 8.75
C GLU A 138 3.37 11.38 8.98
N GLN A 139 3.82 11.54 10.24
CA GLN A 139 5.00 12.36 10.54
C GLN A 139 6.26 11.85 9.84
N TYR A 140 6.46 10.53 9.79
CA TYR A 140 7.62 9.93 9.16
C TYR A 140 7.60 10.12 7.64
N PHE A 141 6.43 10.09 7.00
CA PHE A 141 6.34 10.48 5.60
C PHE A 141 6.83 11.92 5.40
N TYR A 142 6.31 12.90 6.16
CA TYR A 142 6.73 14.29 5.98
C TYR A 142 8.23 14.51 6.23
N GLN A 143 8.81 13.82 7.20
CA GLN A 143 10.22 13.98 7.57
C GLN A 143 11.17 13.29 6.59
N TYR A 144 10.81 12.10 6.11
CA TYR A 144 11.75 11.21 5.43
C TYR A 144 11.43 10.98 3.95
N LEU A 145 10.37 11.57 3.38
CA LEU A 145 10.02 11.41 1.96
C LEU A 145 11.17 11.72 1.00
N LEU A 146 11.94 12.78 1.29
CA LEU A 146 13.10 13.17 0.48
C LEU A 146 14.35 12.33 0.76
N GLN A 147 14.49 11.86 2.01
CA GLN A 147 15.62 11.03 2.42
C GLN A 147 15.49 9.58 1.93
N GLY A 148 14.25 9.09 1.80
CA GLY A 148 13.91 7.76 1.32
C GLY A 148 14.08 6.65 2.35
N TYR A 149 14.47 6.94 3.59
CA TYR A 149 14.63 5.97 4.67
C TYR A 149 14.80 6.64 6.05
N PHE A 150 14.68 5.84 7.11
CA PHE A 150 15.01 6.18 8.50
C PHE A 150 15.46 4.92 9.28
N GLU A 151 16.02 5.14 10.47
CA GLU A 151 16.45 4.06 11.38
C GLU A 151 15.56 4.03 12.61
N VAL A 152 15.15 2.84 13.05
CA VAL A 152 14.43 2.57 14.30
C VAL A 152 15.30 1.73 15.22
#